data_AF-A0AAU0TV71-F1
#
_entry.id   AF-A0AAU0TV71-F1
#
_cell.length_a   1.000
_cell.length_b   1.000
_cell.length_c   1.000
_cell.angle_alpha   90.00
_cell.angle_beta   90.00
_cell.angle_gamma   90.00
#
_symmetry.space_group_name_H-M   'P 1'
#
loop_
_entity.id
_entity.type
_entity.pdbx_description
1 polymer ?
#
loop_
_entity_poly.entity_id
_entity_poly.type
_entity_poly.pdbx_seq_one_letter_code
_entity_poly.pdbx_strand_id
1 'polypeptide(L)'
;MTDDLLPRLQARYPTLLGDVLLREIGCFPGWFQLLDDLCAALQNHLDAHPEVVTITVVRIKEKWGQLRFNFRGGDEVCRDLVDAAGRASSTVCEVCGSNGKLRLVSERWYGVRCLSHICWSPVPKNEQEREEDDR
;
A
#
# COMPACT_ATOMS: atom_id res chain seq x y z
N MET A 1 -6.82 -7.09 -10.30
CA MET A 1 -6.61 -7.91 -9.08
C MET A 1 -5.62 -7.21 -8.17
N THR A 2 -6.13 -6.53 -7.15
CA THR A 2 -5.40 -5.95 -5.99
C THR A 2 -5.57 -6.81 -4.73
N ASP A 3 -6.18 -7.99 -4.86
CA ASP A 3 -6.84 -8.73 -3.77
C ASP A 3 -5.95 -9.66 -2.92
N ASP A 4 -4.66 -9.79 -3.23
CA ASP A 4 -3.80 -10.76 -2.54
C ASP A 4 -2.96 -10.16 -1.39
N LEU A 5 -2.90 -8.84 -1.27
CA LEU A 5 -1.99 -8.22 -0.28
C LEU A 5 -2.46 -8.37 1.16
N LEU A 6 -3.75 -8.15 1.42
CA LEU A 6 -4.27 -8.18 2.78
C LEU A 6 -4.15 -9.57 3.41
N PRO A 7 -4.57 -10.68 2.75
CA PRO A 7 -4.44 -12.01 3.35
C PRO A 7 -2.99 -12.37 3.67
N ARG A 8 -2.05 -12.02 2.78
CA ARG A 8 -0.63 -12.29 2.98
C ARG A 8 -0.04 -11.54 4.17
N LEU A 9 -0.40 -10.27 4.33
CA LEU A 9 0.06 -9.47 5.47
C LEU A 9 -0.64 -9.88 6.77
N GLN A 10 -1.92 -10.22 6.74
CA GLN A 10 -2.66 -10.73 7.89
C GLN A 10 -2.09 -12.06 8.42
N ALA A 11 -1.67 -12.95 7.52
CA ALA A 11 -1.03 -14.21 7.91
C ALA A 11 0.29 -14.00 8.67
N ARG A 12 0.99 -12.88 8.42
CA ARG A 12 2.27 -12.54 9.05
C ARG A 12 2.11 -11.66 10.29
N TYR A 13 1.14 -10.76 10.30
CA TYR A 13 0.91 -9.76 11.35
C TYR A 13 -0.55 -9.78 11.84
N PRO A 14 -1.04 -10.91 12.40
CA PRO A 14 -2.43 -11.05 12.79
C PRO A 14 -2.85 -10.09 13.91
N THR A 15 -1.93 -9.71 14.78
CA THR A 15 -2.14 -8.73 15.87
C THR A 15 -2.35 -7.31 15.36
N LEU A 16 -1.62 -6.91 14.31
CA LEU A 16 -1.71 -5.57 13.72
C LEU A 16 -2.86 -5.44 12.72
N LEU A 17 -3.11 -6.47 11.92
CA LEU A 17 -3.99 -6.42 10.76
C LEU A 17 -5.22 -7.32 10.87
N GLY A 18 -5.40 -8.04 11.98
CA GLY A 18 -6.52 -8.95 12.20
C GLY A 18 -7.84 -8.27 12.60
N ASP A 19 -7.84 -6.94 12.76
CA ASP A 19 -9.06 -6.19 13.09
C ASP A 19 -10.01 -6.11 11.88
N VAL A 20 -11.30 -6.31 12.16
CA VAL A 20 -12.41 -6.22 11.18
C VAL A 20 -12.53 -4.87 10.47
N LEU A 21 -11.90 -3.81 11.01
CA LEU A 21 -11.91 -2.48 10.40
C LEU A 21 -11.16 -2.43 9.07
N LEU A 22 -10.11 -3.24 8.87
CA LEU A 22 -9.34 -3.26 7.63
C LEU A 22 -9.87 -4.36 6.69
N ARG A 23 -10.70 -3.96 5.72
CA ARG A 23 -11.34 -4.91 4.78
C ARG A 23 -10.56 -5.16 3.50
N GLU A 24 -9.76 -4.18 3.07
CA GLU A 24 -9.00 -4.24 1.83
C GLU A 24 -7.75 -3.36 1.91
N ILE A 25 -6.78 -3.66 1.04
CA ILE A 25 -5.60 -2.82 0.81
C ILE A 25 -5.74 -2.21 -0.58
N GLY A 26 -5.95 -0.89 -0.64
CA GLY A 26 -6.04 -0.13 -1.89
C GLY A 26 -4.66 0.18 -2.48
N CYS A 27 -3.77 -0.80 -2.57
CA CYS A 27 -2.42 -0.67 -3.11
C CYS A 27 -2.15 -1.80 -4.11
N PHE A 28 -1.18 -1.56 -5.01
CA PHE A 28 -0.74 -2.58 -5.95
C PHE A 28 0.39 -3.46 -5.39
N PRO A 29 0.59 -4.68 -5.93
CA PRO A 29 1.48 -5.67 -5.31
C PRO A 29 2.96 -5.30 -5.21
N GLY A 30 3.43 -4.36 -6.01
CA GLY A 30 4.81 -3.87 -5.95
C GLY A 30 5.16 -3.20 -4.62
N TRP A 31 4.16 -2.77 -3.84
CA TRP A 31 4.37 -2.22 -2.51
C TRP A 31 4.29 -3.27 -1.39
N PHE A 32 4.18 -4.56 -1.71
CA PHE A 32 4.15 -5.62 -0.71
C PHE A 32 5.35 -5.52 0.25
N GLN A 33 6.58 -5.41 -0.27
CA GLN A 33 7.76 -5.36 0.58
C GLN A 33 7.78 -4.11 1.49
N LEU A 34 7.35 -2.95 0.97
CA LEU A 34 7.24 -1.73 1.78
C LEU A 34 6.24 -1.89 2.93
N LEU A 35 5.09 -2.50 2.66
CA LEU A 35 4.07 -2.77 3.68
C LEU A 35 4.56 -3.80 4.70
N ASP A 36 5.27 -4.82 4.22
CA ASP A 36 5.86 -5.88 5.04
C ASP A 36 6.90 -5.35 6.01
N ASP A 37 7.86 -4.57 5.50
CA ASP A 37 8.91 -3.93 6.29
C ASP A 37 8.32 -2.95 7.32
N LEU A 38 7.30 -2.19 6.92
CA LEU A 38 6.57 -1.30 7.83
C LEU A 38 5.87 -2.09 8.95
N CYS A 39 5.15 -3.16 8.62
CA CYS A 39 4.46 -3.98 9.63
C CYS A 39 5.45 -4.65 10.58
N ALA A 40 6.58 -5.14 10.07
CA ALA A 40 7.66 -5.68 10.89
C ALA A 40 8.23 -4.65 11.87
N ALA A 41 8.51 -3.43 11.38
CA ALA A 41 9.05 -2.36 12.22
C ALA A 41 8.04 -1.93 13.31
N LEU A 42 6.76 -1.81 12.97
CA LEU A 42 5.70 -1.50 13.93
C LEU A 42 5.54 -2.60 14.98
N GLN A 43 5.51 -3.87 14.58
CA GLN A 43 5.40 -4.99 15.51
C GLN A 43 6.59 -5.03 16.47
N ASN A 44 7.81 -4.91 15.95
CA ASN A 44 9.03 -4.91 16.77
C ASN A 44 9.04 -3.76 17.79
N HIS A 45 8.57 -2.58 17.40
CA HIS A 45 8.45 -1.44 18.30
C HIS A 45 7.45 -1.70 19.43
N LEU A 46 6.25 -2.19 19.10
CA LEU A 46 5.21 -2.47 20.10
C LEU A 46 5.62 -3.62 21.05
N ASP A 47 6.32 -4.64 20.54
CA ASP A 47 6.81 -5.75 21.35
C ASP A 47 7.91 -5.30 22.34
N ALA A 48 8.74 -4.33 21.94
CA ALA A 48 9.76 -3.74 22.80
C ALA A 48 9.19 -2.75 23.83
N HIS A 49 7.99 -2.22 23.58
CA HIS A 49 7.36 -1.15 24.36
C HIS A 49 5.94 -1.53 24.79
N PRO A 50 5.77 -2.47 25.74
CA PRO A 50 4.46 -2.94 26.19
C PRO A 50 3.58 -1.86 26.84
N GLU A 51 4.17 -0.73 27.24
CA GLU A 51 3.46 0.45 27.72
C GLU A 51 2.73 1.23 26.62
N VAL A 52 3.10 1.03 25.36
CA VAL A 52 2.49 1.71 24.21
C VAL A 52 1.19 1.00 23.84
N VAL A 53 0.14 1.80 23.63
CA VAL A 53 -1.16 1.27 23.18
C VAL A 53 -0.99 0.60 21.82
N THR A 54 -1.44 -0.65 21.71
CA THR A 54 -1.39 -1.41 20.46
C THR A 54 -2.07 -0.66 19.30
N ILE A 55 -1.52 -0.83 18.11
CA ILE A 55 -2.03 -0.22 16.89
C ILE A 55 -3.25 -0.97 16.37
N THR A 56 -4.30 -0.23 16.02
CA THR A 56 -5.42 -0.74 15.22
C THR A 56 -5.40 -0.08 13.84
N VAL A 57 -5.12 -0.85 12.79
CA VAL A 57 -5.07 -0.34 11.42
C VAL A 57 -6.49 -0.12 10.87
N VAL A 58 -6.73 1.08 10.33
CA VAL A 58 -8.04 1.51 9.85
C VAL A 58 -8.10 1.52 8.33
N ARG A 59 -7.04 1.95 7.66
CA ARG A 59 -7.04 2.04 6.19
C ARG A 59 -5.64 2.05 5.62
N ILE A 60 -5.42 1.22 4.60
CA ILE A 60 -4.21 1.21 3.79
C ILE A 60 -4.61 1.48 2.34
N LYS A 61 -4.06 2.54 1.75
CA LYS A 61 -4.32 2.90 0.35
C LYS A 61 -3.19 3.70 -0.28
N GLU A 62 -3.15 3.68 -1.59
CA GLU A 62 -2.40 4.66 -2.38
C GLU A 62 -3.17 6.01 -2.42
N LYS A 63 -2.43 7.12 -2.35
CA LYS A 63 -2.96 8.46 -2.63
C LYS A 63 -1.83 9.39 -3.13
N TRP A 64 -1.93 9.84 -4.39
CA TRP A 64 -0.95 10.73 -5.07
C TRP A 64 0.45 10.13 -5.23
N GLY A 65 0.53 8.83 -5.53
CA GLY A 65 1.77 8.06 -5.62
C GLY A 65 2.47 7.88 -4.27
N GLN A 66 1.71 7.94 -3.16
CA GLN A 66 2.22 7.71 -1.83
C GLN A 66 1.33 6.74 -1.05
N LEU A 67 1.96 5.90 -0.24
CA LEU A 67 1.31 5.04 0.73
C LEU A 67 0.68 5.88 1.83
N ARG A 68 -0.59 5.61 2.13
CA ARG A 68 -1.33 6.13 3.28
C ARG A 68 -1.72 4.96 4.17
N PHE A 69 -1.05 4.87 5.32
CA PHE A 69 -1.30 3.87 6.34
C PHE A 69 -1.92 4.56 7.56
N ASN A 70 -3.22 4.40 7.76
CA ASN A 70 -3.95 5.08 8.82
C ASN A 70 -4.26 4.10 9.94
N PHE A 71 -4.00 4.51 11.17
CA PHE A 71 -4.20 3.68 12.35
C PHE A 71 -4.65 4.48 13.57
N ARG A 72 -5.12 3.78 14.59
CA ARG A 72 -5.42 4.29 15.94
C ARG A 72 -4.46 3.65 16.95
N GLY A 73 -4.25 4.29 18.10
CA GLY A 73 -3.26 3.84 19.07
C GLY A 73 -1.84 4.18 18.63
N GLY A 74 -0.86 3.40 19.09
CA GLY A 74 0.57 3.65 18.87
C GLY A 74 1.07 4.95 19.51
N ASP A 75 2.34 5.26 19.24
CA ASP A 75 3.01 6.47 19.72
C ASP A 75 3.58 7.30 18.57
N GLU A 76 4.50 8.21 18.86
CA GLU A 76 5.17 9.04 17.87
C GLU A 76 6.12 8.25 16.97
N VAL A 77 6.81 7.25 17.50
CA VAL A 77 7.70 6.37 16.72
C VAL A 77 6.89 5.61 15.67
N CYS A 78 5.70 5.11 16.03
CA CYS A 78 4.80 4.47 15.07
C CYS A 78 4.41 5.41 13.92
N ARG A 79 4.15 6.68 14.22
CA ARG A 79 3.82 7.70 13.21
C ARG A 79 5.01 7.99 12.30
N ASP A 80 6.21 8.11 12.86
CA ASP A 80 7.43 8.35 12.10
C ASP A 80 7.78 7.19 11.16
N LEU A 81 7.57 5.95 11.61
CA LEU A 81 7.75 4.74 10.78
C LEU A 81 6.79 4.76 9.58
N VAL A 82 5.51 5.06 9.83
CA VAL A 82 4.51 5.19 8.77
C VAL A 82 4.86 6.31 7.79
N ASP A 83 5.30 7.46 8.29
CA ASP A 83 5.69 8.60 7.46
C ASP A 83 6.93 8.29 6.62
N ALA A 84 7.90 7.55 7.17
CA ALA A 84 9.07 7.08 6.44
C ALA A 84 8.69 6.12 5.30
N ALA A 85 7.80 5.17 5.57
CA ALA A 85 7.27 4.27 4.54
C ALA A 85 6.46 5.01 3.47
N GLY A 86 5.66 6.01 3.88
CA GLY A 86 4.95 6.91 2.98
C GLY A 86 5.89 7.64 2.02
N ARG A 87 7.01 8.19 2.52
CA ARG A 87 8.05 8.80 1.68
C ARG A 87 8.72 7.78 0.76
N ALA A 88 9.12 6.62 1.28
CA ALA A 88 9.79 5.57 0.50
C ALA A 88 8.92 5.07 -0.67
N SER A 89 7.61 4.96 -0.47
CA SER A 89 6.69 4.53 -1.54
C SER A 89 6.71 5.43 -2.78
N SER A 90 7.06 6.72 -2.63
CA SER A 90 7.10 7.68 -3.75
C SER A 90 8.18 7.39 -4.80
N THR A 91 9.12 6.48 -4.50
CA THR A 91 10.22 6.06 -5.38
C THR A 91 10.15 4.58 -5.74
N VAL A 92 9.11 3.86 -5.33
CA VAL A 92 8.96 2.42 -5.56
C VAL A 92 7.79 2.17 -6.50
N CYS A 93 8.04 1.42 -7.57
CA CYS A 93 7.01 1.07 -8.53
C CYS A 93 5.90 0.26 -7.87
N GLU A 94 4.67 0.75 -7.93
CA GLU A 94 3.53 0.11 -7.28
C GLU A 94 3.13 -1.22 -7.95
N VAL A 95 3.54 -1.50 -9.21
CA VAL A 95 3.29 -2.82 -9.84
C VAL A 95 4.26 -3.90 -9.35
N CYS A 96 5.56 -3.60 -9.37
CA CYS A 96 6.61 -4.63 -9.26
C CYS A 96 7.66 -4.39 -8.16
N GLY A 97 7.63 -3.24 -7.49
CA GLY A 97 8.56 -2.93 -6.40
C GLY A 97 9.94 -2.42 -6.83
N SER A 98 10.24 -2.34 -8.13
CA SER A 98 11.50 -1.75 -8.61
C SER A 98 11.50 -0.23 -8.46
N ASN A 99 12.67 0.42 -8.57
CA ASN A 99 12.76 1.89 -8.56
C ASN A 99 11.85 2.52 -9.61
N GLY A 100 10.97 3.41 -9.15
CA GLY A 100 9.98 4.10 -9.96
C GLY A 100 10.03 5.61 -9.76
N LYS A 101 9.27 6.32 -10.59
CA LYS A 101 9.05 7.76 -10.46
C LYS A 101 7.55 8.03 -10.49
N LEU A 102 7.12 9.12 -9.86
CA LEU A 102 5.76 9.61 -9.97
C LEU A 102 5.44 9.90 -11.45
N ARG A 103 4.30 9.40 -11.90
CA ARG A 103 3.81 9.51 -13.27
C ARG A 103 2.31 9.72 -13.27
N LEU A 104 1.80 10.42 -14.27
CA LEU A 104 0.40 10.37 -14.64
C LEU A 104 0.16 9.05 -15.38
N VAL A 105 -0.57 8.13 -14.75
CA VAL A 105 -0.88 6.79 -15.29
C VAL A 105 -2.14 6.83 -16.16
N SER A 106 -3.10 7.67 -15.80
CA SER A 106 -4.28 8.01 -16.61
C SER A 106 -4.62 9.49 -16.40
N GLU A 107 -5.56 10.03 -17.16
CA GLU A 107 -5.93 11.47 -17.10
C GLU A 107 -6.19 12.02 -15.68
N ARG A 108 -6.56 11.15 -14.73
CA ARG A 108 -6.91 11.53 -13.35
C ARG A 108 -6.15 10.77 -12.27
N TRP A 109 -5.20 9.90 -12.62
CA TRP A 109 -4.50 9.05 -11.65
C TRP A 109 -2.97 9.23 -11.74
N TYR A 110 -2.39 9.64 -10.62
CA TYR A 110 -0.94 9.56 -10.36
C TYR A 110 -0.52 8.25 -9.69
N GLY A 111 0.49 7.59 -10.23
CA GLY A 111 1.09 6.40 -9.63
C GLY A 111 2.60 6.39 -9.79
N VAL A 112 3.28 5.56 -9.00
CA VAL A 112 4.74 5.42 -9.09
C VAL A 112 5.05 4.23 -9.98
N ARG A 113 5.71 4.48 -11.12
CA ARG A 113 6.01 3.45 -12.13
C ARG A 113 7.49 3.42 -12.49
N CYS A 114 8.03 2.21 -12.68
CA CYS A 114 9.30 2.01 -13.36
C CYS A 114 9.10 2.10 -14.89
N LEU A 115 10.20 2.12 -15.66
CA LEU A 115 10.14 2.25 -17.12
C LEU A 115 9.31 1.14 -17.78
N SER A 116 9.40 -0.10 -17.27
CA SER A 116 8.66 -1.24 -17.80
C SER A 116 7.15 -1.18 -17.54
N HIS A 117 6.70 -0.35 -16.61
CA HIS A 117 5.28 -0.25 -16.20
C HIS A 117 4.66 1.12 -16.47
N ILE A 118 5.24 1.93 -17.37
CA ILE A 118 4.69 3.25 -17.72
C ILE A 118 3.28 3.11 -18.31
N CYS A 119 3.08 2.18 -19.25
CA CYS A 119 1.80 1.94 -19.91
C CYS A 119 1.01 0.78 -19.29
N TRP A 120 1.36 0.38 -18.06
CA TRP A 120 0.66 -0.71 -17.39
C TRP A 120 -0.73 -0.24 -16.95
N SER A 121 -1.74 -1.05 -17.26
CA SER A 121 -3.11 -0.86 -16.79
C SER A 121 -3.53 -2.08 -15.97
N PRO A 122 -4.25 -1.88 -14.84
CA PRO A 122 -4.85 -2.98 -14.10
C PRO A 122 -6.04 -3.62 -14.83
N VAL A 123 -6.58 -2.96 -15.86
CA VAL A 123 -7.70 -3.44 -16.68
C VAL A 123 -7.14 -4.25 -17.86
N PRO A 124 -7.58 -5.51 -18.05
CA PRO A 124 -7.21 -6.32 -19.21
C PRO A 124 -7.58 -5.61 -20.53
N LYS A 125 -6.75 -5.73 -21.57
CA LYS A 125 -6.93 -5.05 -22.86
C LYS A 125 -8.23 -5.42 -23.61
N ASN A 126 -8.84 -6.55 -23.26
CA ASN A 126 -10.00 -7.17 -23.90
C ASN A 126 -11.37 -6.63 -23.42
N GLU A 127 -11.40 -5.60 -22.58
CA GLU A 127 -12.61 -4.83 -22.25
C GLU A 127 -12.59 -3.41 -22.86
N GLN A 128 -11.50 -3.00 -23.52
CA GLN A 128 -11.37 -1.67 -24.12
C GLN A 128 -12.23 -1.48 -25.40
N GLU A 129 -12.66 -2.58 -26.04
CA GLU A 129 -13.44 -2.55 -27.29
C GLU A 129 -14.96 -2.47 -27.09
N ARG A 130 -15.48 -2.52 -25.85
CA ARG A 130 -16.95 -2.46 -25.60
C ARG A 130 -17.49 -1.05 -25.32
N GLU A 131 -16.62 -0.07 -25.03
CA GLU A 131 -17.04 1.31 -24.79
C GLU A 131 -16.96 2.21 -26.04
N GLU A 132 -16.27 1.77 -27.12
CA GLU A 132 -16.21 2.50 -28.39
C GLU A 132 -17.36 2.14 -29.37
N ASP A 133 -18.08 1.03 -29.16
CA ASP A 133 -19.17 0.55 -30.05
C ASP A 133 -20.58 0.97 -29.58
N ASP A 134 -20.68 1.77 -28.53
CA ASP A 134 -21.95 2.26 -27.95
C ASP A 134 -22.08 3.80 -28.01
N ARG A 135 -21.41 4.44 -29.00
CA ARG A 135 -21.49 5.89 -29.25
C ARG A 135 -21.83 6.23 -30.69
#